data_AF-A0A5P1EAL3-F1
#
_entry.id   AF-A0A5P1EAL3-F1
#
_cell.length_a   1.000
_cell.length_b   1.000
_cell.length_c   1.000
_cell.angle_alpha   90.00
_cell.angle_beta   90.00
_cell.angle_gamma   90.00
#
_symmetry.space_group_name_H-M   'P 1'
#
loop_
_entity.id
_entity.type
_entity.pdbx_description
1 polymer ?
#
loop_
_entity_poly.entity_id
_entity_poly.type
_entity_poly.pdbx_seq_one_letter_code
_entity_poly.pdbx_strand_id
1 'polypeptide(L)'
;MSSSSSWRSLLLRIGDKCPEYGGSVDFKEHIDTCYNVLLREWENSKDDIFELLLQCAEQLPHKAPFYGVLVGLINLENENFAKQVVDITHSRFQDALYSGNCNRIRILLRFLTVLMCSNVVQPDSLVGIFEILLSSAATTIDDDNGNPSWQSRADFYVTCILSSLPWGVAELIEVR
;
A
#
# COMPACT_ATOMS: atom_id res chain seq x y z
N MET A 1 0.61 -26.04 25.71
CA MET A 1 1.53 -24.89 25.66
C MET A 1 1.19 -24.12 24.40
N SER A 2 0.35 -23.08 24.47
CA SER A 2 0.17 -22.20 23.32
C SER A 2 1.44 -21.35 23.21
N SER A 3 2.24 -21.60 22.20
CA SER A 3 3.26 -20.65 21.78
C SER A 3 2.51 -19.36 21.47
N SER A 4 2.71 -18.32 22.28
CA SER A 4 2.26 -16.97 21.90
C SER A 4 3.06 -16.62 20.65
N SER A 5 2.43 -16.69 19.48
CA SER A 5 3.07 -16.29 18.22
C SER A 5 3.48 -14.82 18.34
N SER A 6 4.76 -14.53 18.09
CA SER A 6 5.24 -13.14 18.09
C SER A 6 4.40 -12.30 17.14
N TRP A 7 4.10 -11.05 17.52
CA TRP A 7 3.39 -10.09 16.68
C TRP A 7 4.01 -9.96 15.28
N ARG A 8 5.34 -10.16 15.17
CA ARG A 8 6.07 -10.21 13.89
C ARG A 8 5.62 -11.35 13.00
N SER A 9 5.45 -12.55 13.57
CA SER A 9 4.99 -13.72 12.81
C SER A 9 3.54 -13.54 12.35
N LEU A 10 2.68 -13.03 13.23
CA LEU A 10 1.28 -12.72 12.89
C LEU A 10 1.22 -11.74 11.71
N LEU A 11 1.91 -10.61 11.81
CA LEU A 11 1.93 -9.61 10.74
C LEU A 11 2.44 -10.17 9.41
N LEU A 12 3.52 -10.96 9.42
CA LEU A 12 4.07 -11.57 8.20
C LEU A 12 3.13 -12.62 7.58
N ARG A 13 2.49 -13.42 8.43
CA ARG A 13 1.68 -14.58 8.05
C ARG A 13 0.21 -14.25 7.83
N ILE A 14 -0.22 -13.00 8.01
CA ILE A 14 -1.60 -12.60 7.80
C ILE A 14 -2.11 -13.06 6.42
N GLY A 15 -3.34 -13.57 6.39
CA GLY A 15 -3.94 -14.18 5.19
C GLY A 15 -3.44 -15.59 4.82
N ASP A 16 -2.41 -16.13 5.49
CA ASP A 16 -1.95 -17.50 5.22
C ASP A 16 -2.68 -18.52 6.08
N LYS A 17 -2.95 -19.70 5.53
CA LYS A 17 -3.35 -20.87 6.34
C LYS A 17 -2.14 -21.36 7.15
N CYS A 18 -2.07 -21.05 8.43
CA CYS A 18 -0.94 -21.43 9.29
C CYS A 18 -1.29 -21.61 10.77
N PRO A 19 -0.40 -22.24 11.56
CA PRO A 19 -0.63 -22.48 12.98
C PRO A 19 -0.82 -21.21 13.82
N GLU A 20 -0.20 -20.09 13.43
CA GLU A 20 -0.32 -18.80 14.11
C GLU A 20 -1.77 -18.28 14.15
N TYR A 21 -2.58 -18.64 13.15
CA TYR A 21 -4.00 -18.36 13.09
C TYR A 21 -4.85 -19.62 13.35
N GLY A 22 -4.31 -20.60 14.07
CA GLY A 22 -5.04 -21.83 14.41
C GLY A 22 -5.42 -22.70 13.19
N GLY A 23 -4.81 -22.47 12.03
CA GLY A 23 -5.19 -23.10 10.77
C GLY A 23 -6.49 -22.56 10.15
N SER A 24 -7.00 -21.44 10.68
CA SER A 24 -8.16 -20.73 10.14
C SER A 24 -7.88 -20.27 8.71
N VAL A 25 -8.97 -20.11 7.95
CA VAL A 25 -8.98 -19.49 6.63
C VAL A 25 -9.92 -18.28 6.60
N ASP A 26 -10.43 -17.87 7.78
CA ASP A 26 -11.23 -16.67 7.93
C ASP A 26 -10.32 -15.45 8.05
N PHE A 27 -10.25 -14.69 6.97
CA PHE A 27 -9.44 -13.49 6.88
C PHE A 27 -9.86 -12.39 7.86
N LYS A 28 -11.13 -12.32 8.24
CA LYS A 28 -11.58 -11.37 9.26
C LYS A 28 -10.99 -11.73 10.61
N GLU A 29 -11.05 -13.01 10.99
CA GLU A 29 -10.45 -13.51 12.22
C GLU A 29 -8.92 -13.26 12.26
N HIS A 30 -8.24 -13.41 11.12
CA HIS A 30 -6.80 -13.13 11.02
C HIS A 30 -6.50 -11.64 11.25
N ILE A 31 -7.28 -10.75 10.65
CA ILE A 31 -7.14 -9.30 10.83
C ILE A 31 -7.39 -8.92 12.29
N ASP A 32 -8.51 -9.37 12.86
CA ASP A 32 -8.88 -9.07 14.25
C ASP A 32 -7.81 -9.57 15.22
N THR A 33 -7.32 -10.80 15.02
CA THR A 33 -6.27 -11.39 15.86
C THR A 33 -4.97 -10.59 15.75
N CYS A 34 -4.53 -10.26 14.53
CA CYS A 34 -3.31 -9.50 14.32
C CYS A 34 -3.40 -8.10 14.92
N TYR A 35 -4.50 -7.39 14.65
CA TYR A 35 -4.76 -6.05 15.16
C TYR A 35 -4.70 -6.00 16.69
N ASN A 36 -5.42 -6.90 17.36
CA ASN A 36 -5.45 -6.96 18.82
C ASN A 36 -4.07 -7.22 19.44
N VAL A 37 -3.23 -8.03 18.79
CA VAL A 37 -1.86 -8.27 19.26
C VAL A 37 -0.97 -7.04 19.01
N LEU A 38 -1.07 -6.41 17.85
CA LEU A 38 -0.31 -5.17 17.55
C LEU A 38 -0.64 -4.05 18.54
N LEU A 39 -1.91 -3.87 18.91
CA LEU A 39 -2.31 -2.87 19.91
C LEU A 39 -1.69 -3.13 21.28
N ARG A 40 -1.61 -4.39 21.73
CA ARG A 40 -1.01 -4.74 23.03
C ARG A 40 0.49 -4.49 23.07
N GLU A 41 1.16 -4.73 21.95
CA GLU A 41 2.61 -4.56 21.81
C GLU A 41 3.00 -3.12 21.44
N TRP A 42 2.01 -2.28 21.16
CA TRP A 42 2.21 -0.95 20.58
C TRP A 42 3.17 -0.08 21.38
N GLU A 43 2.92 0.09 22.68
CA GLU A 43 3.73 0.94 23.57
C GLU A 43 5.21 0.51 23.64
N ASN A 44 5.49 -0.78 23.40
CA ASN A 44 6.82 -1.35 23.52
C ASN A 44 7.54 -1.53 22.18
N SER A 45 6.83 -1.51 21.05
CA SER A 45 7.37 -1.93 19.75
C SER A 45 6.83 -1.12 18.57
N LYS A 46 6.30 0.08 18.80
CA LYS A 46 5.71 0.93 17.75
C LYS A 46 6.62 1.10 16.52
N ASP A 47 7.89 1.46 16.72
CA ASP A 47 8.81 1.72 15.61
C ASP A 47 9.12 0.44 14.82
N ASP A 48 9.28 -0.69 15.51
CA ASP A 48 9.48 -1.99 14.87
C ASP A 48 8.23 -2.45 14.09
N ILE A 49 7.04 -2.23 14.65
CA ILE A 49 5.76 -2.55 14.00
C ILE A 49 5.62 -1.72 12.73
N PHE A 50 5.91 -0.42 12.84
CA PHE A 50 5.90 0.51 11.72
C PHE A 50 6.84 0.05 10.61
N GLU A 51 8.09 -0.25 10.94
CA GLU A 51 9.09 -0.67 9.96
C GLU A 51 8.68 -1.98 9.28
N LEU A 52 8.28 -3.00 10.06
CA LEU A 52 7.90 -4.30 9.52
C LEU A 52 6.66 -4.21 8.64
N LEU A 53 5.66 -3.40 9.01
CA LEU A 53 4.45 -3.21 8.20
C LEU A 53 4.79 -2.64 6.83
N LEU A 54 5.61 -1.59 6.77
CA LEU A 54 6.03 -0.99 5.50
C LEU A 54 6.87 -1.95 4.66
N GLN A 55 7.79 -2.70 5.29
CA GLN A 55 8.55 -3.73 4.60
C GLN A 55 7.63 -4.80 4.01
N CYS A 56 6.64 -5.27 4.77
CA CYS A 56 5.69 -6.26 4.28
C CYS A 56 4.84 -5.72 3.12
N ALA A 57 4.38 -4.47 3.18
CA ALA A 57 3.63 -3.84 2.09
C ALA A 57 4.43 -3.81 0.77
N GLU A 58 5.74 -3.55 0.84
CA GLU A 58 6.60 -3.52 -0.35
C GLU A 58 7.04 -4.92 -0.82
N GLN A 59 7.34 -5.84 0.10
CA GLN A 59 7.88 -7.16 -0.24
C GLN A 59 6.79 -8.21 -0.51
N LEU A 60 5.58 -8.01 0.02
CA LEU A 60 4.44 -8.92 -0.10
C LEU A 60 3.22 -8.20 -0.71
N PRO A 61 3.31 -7.66 -1.94
CA PRO A 61 2.27 -6.81 -2.53
C PRO A 61 0.94 -7.53 -2.80
N HIS A 62 0.92 -8.87 -2.76
CA HIS A 62 -0.31 -9.67 -2.85
C HIS A 62 -1.10 -9.69 -1.53
N LYS A 63 -0.46 -9.37 -0.40
CA LYS A 63 -1.08 -9.21 0.92
C LYS A 63 -1.38 -7.76 1.28
N ALA A 64 -1.09 -6.82 0.38
CA ALA A 64 -1.29 -5.39 0.60
C ALA A 64 -2.65 -5.02 1.24
N PRO A 65 -3.80 -5.60 0.84
CA PRO A 65 -5.09 -5.29 1.47
C PRO A 65 -5.13 -5.55 2.97
N PHE A 66 -4.48 -6.62 3.45
CA PHE A 66 -4.40 -6.91 4.88
C PHE A 66 -3.67 -5.80 5.63
N TYR A 67 -2.52 -5.36 5.09
CA TYR A 67 -1.75 -4.26 5.68
C TYR A 67 -2.52 -2.94 5.61
N GLY A 68 -3.23 -2.67 4.52
CA GLY A 68 -4.12 -1.51 4.38
C GLY A 68 -5.17 -1.46 5.48
N VAL A 69 -5.92 -2.56 5.66
CA VAL A 69 -6.95 -2.65 6.70
C VAL A 69 -6.34 -2.48 8.10
N LEU A 70 -5.19 -3.09 8.38
CA LEU A 70 -4.51 -2.89 9.66
C LEU A 70 -4.13 -1.41 9.89
N VAL A 71 -3.59 -0.73 8.88
CA VAL A 71 -3.30 0.71 8.98
C VAL A 71 -4.58 1.51 9.20
N GLY A 72 -5.66 1.19 8.48
CA GLY A 72 -6.97 1.84 8.64
C GLY A 72 -7.56 1.65 10.04
N LEU A 73 -7.49 0.44 10.60
CA LEU A 73 -7.93 0.16 11.97
C LEU A 73 -7.08 0.91 12.99
N ILE A 74 -5.76 0.89 12.84
CA ILE A 74 -4.84 1.64 13.73
C ILE A 74 -5.09 3.15 13.61
N ASN A 75 -5.43 3.65 12.42
CA ASN A 75 -5.74 5.07 12.19
C ASN A 75 -6.89 5.57 13.07
N LEU A 76 -7.88 4.71 13.36
CA LEU A 76 -9.01 5.05 14.25
C LEU A 76 -8.56 5.32 15.70
N GLU A 77 -7.46 4.71 16.13
CA GLU A 77 -6.89 4.88 17.46
C GLU A 77 -5.75 5.91 17.48
N ASN A 78 -5.01 6.02 16.38
CA ASN A 78 -3.79 6.84 16.27
C ASN A 78 -3.55 7.37 14.85
N GLU A 79 -4.09 8.56 14.57
CA GLU A 79 -3.93 9.23 13.27
C GLU A 79 -2.46 9.53 12.91
N ASN A 80 -1.60 9.79 13.91
CA ASN A 80 -0.19 10.09 13.67
C ASN A 80 0.55 8.91 13.05
N PHE A 81 0.17 7.68 13.37
CA PHE A 81 0.79 6.49 12.77
C PHE A 81 0.45 6.39 11.28
N ALA A 82 -0.82 6.50 10.92
CA ALA A 82 -1.25 6.39 9.54
C ALA A 82 -0.65 7.53 8.69
N LYS A 83 -0.57 8.73 9.26
CA LYS A 83 0.14 9.86 8.63
C LYS A 83 1.60 9.52 8.33
N GLN A 84 2.34 8.96 9.29
CA GLN A 84 3.74 8.53 9.06
C GLN A 84 3.84 7.44 7.98
N VAL A 85 2.88 6.50 7.93
CA VAL A 85 2.84 5.47 6.87
C VAL A 85 2.66 6.12 5.50
N VAL A 86 1.75 7.08 5.38
CA VAL A 86 1.50 7.82 4.14
C VAL A 86 2.72 8.65 3.74
N ASP A 87 3.31 9.42 4.67
CA ASP A 87 4.46 10.28 4.42
C ASP A 87 5.66 9.46 3.88
N ILE A 88 5.95 8.31 4.50
CA ILE A 88 7.05 7.44 4.07
C ILE A 88 6.72 6.73 2.76
N THR A 89 5.49 6.27 2.56
CA THR A 89 5.06 5.66 1.29
C THR A 89 5.19 6.65 0.14
N HIS A 90 4.77 7.91 0.36
CA HIS A 90 4.90 8.98 -0.61
C HIS A 90 6.38 9.32 -0.90
N SER A 91 7.21 9.46 0.13
CA SER A 91 8.65 9.70 -0.04
C SER A 91 9.32 8.57 -0.85
N ARG A 92 9.05 7.31 -0.51
CA ARG A 92 9.57 6.15 -1.26
C ARG A 92 9.04 6.10 -2.69
N PHE A 93 7.81 6.56 -2.93
CA PHE A 93 7.23 6.64 -4.27
C PHE A 93 7.94 7.68 -5.13
N GLN A 94 8.23 8.86 -4.55
CA GLN A 94 9.05 9.88 -5.20
C GLN A 94 10.46 9.35 -5.51
N ASP A 95 11.13 8.70 -4.56
CA ASP A 95 12.44 8.08 -4.79
C ASP A 95 12.40 7.03 -5.91
N ALA A 96 11.33 6.24 -5.99
CA ALA A 96 11.15 5.25 -7.04
C ALA A 96 10.97 5.91 -8.42
N LEU A 97 10.25 7.05 -8.49
CA LEU A 97 10.13 7.85 -9.71
C LEU A 97 11.48 8.44 -10.13
N TYR A 98 12.23 9.05 -9.20
CA TYR A 98 13.55 9.64 -9.50
C TYR A 98 14.58 8.60 -9.95
N SER A 99 14.58 7.42 -9.34
CA SER A 99 15.49 6.32 -9.70
C SER A 99 15.03 5.50 -10.91
N GLY A 100 13.82 5.75 -11.44
CA GLY A 100 13.25 4.97 -12.54
C GLY A 100 12.92 3.52 -12.18
N ASN A 101 12.75 3.20 -10.88
CA ASN A 101 12.47 1.84 -10.44
C ASN A 101 11.00 1.47 -10.69
N CYS A 102 10.76 0.97 -11.90
CA CYS A 102 9.42 0.62 -12.41
C CYS A 102 8.64 -0.33 -11.49
N ASN A 103 9.32 -1.29 -10.87
CA ASN A 103 8.67 -2.25 -9.97
C ASN A 103 8.22 -1.58 -8.68
N ARG A 104 9.08 -0.76 -8.07
CA ARG A 104 8.74 -0.02 -6.84
C ARG A 104 7.63 1.00 -7.08
N ILE A 105 7.65 1.71 -8.21
CA ILE A 105 6.57 2.62 -8.61
C ILE A 105 5.22 1.88 -8.61
N ARG A 106 5.13 0.73 -9.28
CA ARG A 106 3.89 -0.07 -9.35
C ARG A 106 3.43 -0.57 -7.98
N ILE A 107 4.36 -1.06 -7.15
CA ILE A 107 4.06 -1.58 -5.82
C ILE A 107 3.54 -0.47 -4.91
N LEU A 108 4.23 0.67 -4.88
CA LEU A 108 3.88 1.80 -4.02
C LEU A 108 2.58 2.48 -4.46
N LEU A 109 2.34 2.64 -5.78
CA LEU A 109 1.08 3.18 -6.28
C LEU A 109 -0.11 2.26 -5.93
N ARG A 110 0.08 0.94 -6.01
CA ARG A 110 -0.91 -0.04 -5.53
C ARG A 110 -1.15 0.11 -4.04
N PHE A 111 -0.09 0.26 -3.23
CA PHE A 111 -0.26 0.42 -1.80
C PHE A 111 -0.97 1.73 -1.43
N LEU A 112 -0.68 2.85 -2.11
CA LEU A 112 -1.45 4.10 -1.98
C LEU A 112 -2.94 3.90 -2.31
N THR A 113 -3.24 3.10 -3.34
CA THR A 113 -4.63 2.75 -3.69
C THR A 113 -5.30 1.96 -2.58
N VAL A 114 -4.60 0.98 -2.01
CA VAL A 114 -5.09 0.19 -0.87
C VAL A 114 -5.32 1.05 0.38
N LEU A 115 -4.43 2.01 0.65
CA LEU A 115 -4.60 2.97 1.75
C LEU A 115 -5.83 3.86 1.55
N MET A 116 -6.13 4.24 0.31
CA MET A 116 -7.36 4.96 -0.02
C MET A 116 -8.60 4.11 0.30
N CYS A 117 -8.64 2.85 -0.16
CA CYS A 117 -9.73 1.92 0.17
C CYS A 117 -9.87 1.64 1.68
N SER A 118 -8.81 1.88 2.45
CA SER A 118 -8.80 1.69 3.91
C SER A 118 -9.14 2.98 4.67
N ASN A 119 -9.64 4.01 3.99
CA ASN A 119 -9.95 5.34 4.53
C ASN A 119 -8.75 6.06 5.18
N VAL A 120 -7.53 5.77 4.72
CA VAL A 120 -6.30 6.41 5.20
C VAL A 120 -5.87 7.56 4.28
N VAL A 121 -6.12 7.42 2.98
CA VAL A 121 -5.80 8.44 1.95
C VAL A 121 -7.10 8.90 1.30
N GLN A 122 -7.22 10.20 1.04
CA GLN A 122 -8.38 10.74 0.34
C GLN A 122 -8.38 10.32 -1.14
N PRO A 123 -9.54 9.95 -1.71
CA PRO A 123 -9.66 9.62 -3.13
C PRO A 123 -9.09 10.70 -4.06
N ASP A 124 -9.37 11.98 -3.79
CA ASP A 124 -8.87 13.13 -4.58
C ASP A 124 -7.34 13.17 -4.64
N SER A 125 -6.65 12.76 -3.57
CA SER A 125 -5.18 12.72 -3.55
C SER A 125 -4.64 11.67 -4.52
N LEU A 126 -5.31 10.50 -4.61
CA LEU A 126 -4.92 9.45 -5.54
C LEU A 126 -5.25 9.83 -6.99
N VAL A 127 -6.40 10.46 -7.23
CA VAL A 127 -6.79 11.00 -8.54
C VAL A 127 -5.76 12.04 -9.00
N GLY A 128 -5.33 12.96 -8.13
CA GLY A 128 -4.28 13.93 -8.46
C GLY A 128 -2.97 13.27 -8.90
N ILE A 129 -2.57 12.14 -8.28
CA ILE A 129 -1.41 11.36 -8.75
C ILE A 129 -1.66 10.79 -10.15
N PHE A 130 -2.85 10.24 -10.43
CA PHE A 130 -3.19 9.72 -11.75
C PHE A 130 -3.19 10.81 -12.81
N GLU A 131 -3.71 12.00 -12.50
CA GLU A 131 -3.69 13.15 -13.41
C GLU A 131 -2.27 13.60 -13.74
N ILE A 132 -1.37 13.64 -12.75
CA ILE A 132 0.05 13.98 -12.96
C ILE A 132 0.74 12.93 -13.84
N LEU A 133 0.51 11.64 -13.57
CA LEU A 133 1.08 10.55 -14.37
C LEU A 133 0.55 10.54 -15.81
N LEU A 134 -0.75 10.79 -15.99
CA LEU A 134 -1.39 10.89 -17.30
C LEU A 134 -0.92 12.12 -18.08
N SER A 135 -0.81 13.28 -17.41
CA SER A 135 -0.27 14.50 -18.01
C SER A 135 1.17 14.30 -18.44
N SER A 136 1.99 13.64 -17.60
CA SER A 136 3.37 13.29 -17.94
C SER A 136 3.43 12.36 -19.16
N ALA A 137 2.53 11.38 -19.26
CA ALA A 137 2.43 10.51 -20.43
C ALA A 137 2.10 11.31 -21.71
N ALA A 138 1.16 12.26 -21.63
CA ALA A 138 0.76 13.10 -22.76
C ALA A 138 1.89 14.03 -23.22
N THR A 139 2.58 14.72 -22.31
CA THR A 139 3.67 15.65 -22.68
C THR A 139 4.91 14.93 -23.22
N THR A 140 5.11 13.65 -22.85
CA THR A 140 6.21 12.85 -23.42
C THR A 140 6.06 12.67 -24.95
N ILE A 141 4.83 12.73 -25.47
CA ILE A 141 4.51 12.61 -26.90
C ILE A 141 4.87 13.90 -27.65
N ASP A 142 4.66 15.05 -27.02
CA ASP A 142 4.77 16.37 -27.65
C ASP A 142 6.21 16.92 -27.67
N ASP A 143 7.04 16.56 -26.68
CA ASP A 143 8.40 17.12 -26.54
C ASP A 143 9.45 16.45 -27.46
N ASP A 144 9.17 15.25 -27.99
CA ASP A 144 10.20 14.40 -28.60
C ASP A 144 9.88 14.00 -30.05
N ASN A 145 10.08 14.92 -31.00
CA ASN A 145 10.19 14.61 -32.45
C ASN A 145 11.40 13.70 -32.81
N GLY A 146 12.01 13.01 -31.83
CA GLY A 146 13.22 12.20 -32.02
C GLY A 146 13.60 11.21 -30.91
N ASN A 147 12.87 11.10 -29.79
CA ASN A 147 13.19 10.12 -28.74
C ASN A 147 12.42 8.80 -28.97
N PRO A 148 13.06 7.71 -29.41
CA PRO A 148 12.36 6.44 -29.65
C PRO A 148 11.76 5.80 -28.39
N SER A 149 12.06 6.32 -27.19
CA SER A 149 11.55 5.82 -25.90
C SER A 149 10.33 6.56 -25.34
N TRP A 150 9.81 7.58 -26.05
CA TRP A 150 8.62 8.31 -25.58
C TRP A 150 7.43 7.37 -25.35
N GLN A 151 7.22 6.42 -26.27
CA GLN A 151 6.10 5.50 -26.23
C GLN A 151 6.19 4.57 -25.01
N SER A 152 7.33 3.95 -24.76
CA SER A 152 7.49 3.03 -23.62
C SER A 152 7.34 3.74 -22.28
N ARG A 153 7.72 5.02 -22.20
CA ARG A 153 7.53 5.86 -21.00
C ARG A 153 6.07 6.23 -20.79
N ALA A 154 5.37 6.67 -21.84
CA ALA A 154 3.94 6.95 -21.77
C ALA A 154 3.14 5.69 -21.41
N ASP A 155 3.42 4.57 -22.08
CA ASP A 155 2.81 3.26 -21.82
C ASP A 155 3.03 2.81 -20.38
N PHE A 156 4.21 3.08 -19.80
CA PHE A 156 4.52 2.73 -18.42
C PHE A 156 3.63 3.48 -17.41
N TYR A 157 3.45 4.80 -17.56
CA TYR A 157 2.61 5.58 -16.65
C TYR A 157 1.14 5.17 -16.77
N VAL A 158 0.63 4.99 -17.98
CA VAL A 158 -0.74 4.50 -18.22
C VAL A 158 -0.93 3.10 -17.62
N THR A 159 0.05 2.21 -17.82
CA THR A 159 0.01 0.86 -17.22
C THR A 159 0.00 0.92 -15.70
N CYS A 160 0.77 1.81 -15.07
CA CYS A 160 0.76 1.98 -13.63
C CYS A 160 -0.63 2.33 -13.11
N ILE A 161 -1.30 3.31 -13.73
CA ILE A 161 -2.67 3.71 -13.42
C ILE A 161 -3.63 2.53 -13.62
N LEU A 162 -3.66 1.93 -14.80
CA LEU A 162 -4.59 0.83 -15.10
C LEU A 162 -4.39 -0.38 -14.17
N SER A 163 -3.16 -0.65 -13.75
CA SER A 163 -2.84 -1.77 -12.85
C SER A 163 -3.18 -1.52 -11.38
N SER A 164 -3.39 -0.26 -10.97
CA SER A 164 -3.82 0.08 -9.62
C SER A 164 -5.35 0.08 -9.49
N LEU A 165 -6.08 0.39 -10.57
CA LEU A 165 -7.55 0.44 -10.57
C LEU A 165 -8.25 -0.82 -9.99
N PRO A 166 -7.84 -2.07 -10.29
CA PRO A 166 -8.50 -3.25 -9.73
C PRO A 166 -8.54 -3.30 -8.19
N TRP A 167 -7.71 -2.51 -7.52
CA TRP A 167 -7.60 -2.48 -6.06
C TRP A 167 -8.52 -1.46 -5.39
N GLY A 168 -9.07 -0.49 -6.14
CA GLY A 168 -9.83 0.61 -5.55
C GLY A 168 -10.71 1.43 -6.49
N VAL A 169 -10.97 0.95 -7.71
CA VAL A 169 -11.77 1.70 -8.68
C VAL A 169 -13.21 1.94 -8.22
N ALA A 170 -13.79 1.04 -7.41
CA ALA A 170 -15.13 1.22 -6.88
C ALA A 170 -15.23 2.49 -6.00
N GLU A 171 -14.30 2.64 -5.07
CA GLU A 171 -14.21 3.80 -4.17
C GLU A 171 -13.97 5.12 -4.93
N LEU A 172 -13.26 5.06 -6.08
CA LEU A 172 -13.04 6.24 -6.93
C LEU A 172 -14.30 6.67 -7.70
N ILE A 173 -15.20 5.74 -8.01
CA ILE A 173 -16.44 6.03 -8.75
C ILE A 173 -17.50 6.62 -7.80
N GLU A 174 -17.53 6.18 -6.54
CA GLU A 174 -18.51 6.62 -5.55
C GLU A 174 -18.30 8.07 -5.07
N VAL A 175 -17.14 8.66 -5.31
CA VAL A 175 -16.80 10.05 -4.92
C VAL A 175 -17.38 11.09 -5.90
N ARG A 176 -18.13 10.66 -6.93
CA ARG A 176 -18.78 11.55 -7.90
C ARG A 176 -20.28 11.72 -7.68
#